data_AF-A0A950VJQ4-F1
#
_entry.id   AF-A0A950VJQ4-F1
#
_cell.length_a   1.000
_cell.length_b   1.000
_cell.length_c   1.000
_cell.angle_alpha   90.00
_cell.angle_beta   90.00
_cell.angle_gamma   90.00
#
_symmetry.space_group_name_H-M   'P 1'
#
loop_
_entity.id
_entity.type
_entity.pdbx_description
1 polymer ?
#
loop_
_entity_poly.entity_id
_entity_poly.type
_entity_poly.pdbx_seq_one_letter_code
_entity_poly.pdbx_strand_id
1 'polypeptide(L)'
;ATARGSISFPGDGAEVITMGAVDDVGRRLAYSSCGPNSTRPKPDFVAPVPFPSYIRAQPFSGTSAAAPQGAALAALWWSRYPTWTAAHIHNVLRTSAHHLGPIGDEWETGYGLLVLPRPK
;
A
#
# COMPACT_ATOMS: atom_id res chain seq x y z
N ALA A 1 3.95 -8.80 -16.91
CA ALA A 1 4.18 -8.43 -15.50
C ALA A 1 5.27 -7.37 -15.44
N THR A 2 5.19 -6.39 -14.54
CA THR A 2 6.25 -5.42 -14.28
C THR A 2 7.51 -6.14 -13.81
N ALA A 3 8.69 -5.67 -14.23
CA ALA A 3 9.96 -6.26 -13.84
C ALA A 3 10.17 -6.12 -12.32
N ARG A 4 10.91 -7.06 -11.70
CA ARG A 4 11.44 -6.83 -10.35
C ARG A 4 12.34 -5.61 -10.38
N GLY A 5 12.30 -4.78 -9.34
CA GLY A 5 13.09 -3.55 -9.34
C GLY A 5 12.42 -2.40 -10.10
N SER A 6 11.09 -2.40 -10.27
CA SER A 6 10.39 -1.41 -11.12
C SER A 6 9.75 -0.25 -10.35
N ILE A 7 10.07 -0.09 -9.06
CA ILE A 7 9.53 1.03 -8.28
C ILE A 7 10.33 2.29 -8.64
N SER A 8 9.64 3.23 -9.28
CA SER A 8 10.23 4.48 -9.72
C SER A 8 10.20 5.52 -8.60
N PHE A 9 11.09 6.50 -8.71
CA PHE A 9 10.97 7.76 -7.97
C PHE A 9 9.56 8.36 -8.10
N PRO A 10 8.95 8.89 -7.03
CA PRO A 10 9.45 8.94 -5.65
C PRO A 10 9.08 7.72 -4.78
N GLY A 11 8.46 6.69 -5.34
CA GLY A 11 7.97 5.52 -4.59
C GLY A 11 9.07 4.61 -4.04
N ASP A 12 10.31 4.78 -4.46
CA ASP A 12 11.50 4.11 -3.92
C ASP A 12 12.06 4.80 -2.66
N GLY A 13 11.59 6.01 -2.34
CA GLY A 13 12.04 6.80 -1.21
C GLY A 13 11.65 6.23 0.16
N ALA A 14 12.56 6.35 1.13
CA ALA A 14 12.38 5.83 2.49
C ALA A 14 11.32 6.60 3.32
N GLU A 15 11.02 7.84 2.94
CA GLU A 15 10.07 8.72 3.64
C GLU A 15 8.65 8.68 3.05
N VAL A 16 8.48 7.99 1.91
CA VAL A 16 7.19 7.88 1.21
C VAL A 16 6.51 6.58 1.62
N ILE A 17 5.18 6.59 1.75
CA ILE A 17 4.38 5.36 1.81
C ILE A 17 3.96 4.99 0.38
N THR A 18 4.49 3.88 -0.11
CA THR A 18 4.31 3.40 -1.48
C THR A 18 3.23 2.33 -1.50
N MET A 19 2.20 2.54 -2.33
CA MET A 19 1.07 1.63 -2.46
C MET A 19 1.15 0.81 -3.75
N GLY A 20 1.13 -0.51 -3.62
CA GLY A 20 0.91 -1.45 -4.72
C GLY A 20 -0.57 -1.81 -4.88
N ALA A 21 -0.86 -2.53 -5.96
CA ALA A 21 -2.21 -2.92 -6.34
C ALA A 21 -2.37 -4.46 -6.33
N VAL A 22 -3.42 -4.94 -5.68
CA VAL A 22 -3.82 -6.35 -5.65
C VAL A 22 -5.25 -6.53 -6.17
N ASP A 23 -5.59 -7.76 -6.57
CA ASP A 23 -6.96 -8.18 -6.81
C ASP A 23 -7.73 -8.45 -5.50
N ASP A 24 -8.98 -8.90 -5.62
CA ASP A 24 -9.90 -9.16 -4.50
C ASP A 24 -9.49 -10.35 -3.62
N VAL A 25 -8.57 -11.19 -4.08
CA VAL A 25 -8.00 -12.30 -3.31
C VAL A 25 -6.55 -12.05 -2.89
N GLY A 26 -6.06 -10.82 -3.06
CA GLY A 26 -4.74 -10.40 -2.57
C GLY A 26 -3.56 -10.74 -3.48
N ARG A 27 -3.79 -11.15 -4.74
CA ARG A 27 -2.70 -11.34 -5.69
C ARG A 27 -2.28 -10.00 -6.27
N ARG A 28 -0.96 -9.74 -6.30
CA ARG A 28 -0.42 -8.53 -6.93
C ARG A 28 -0.80 -8.49 -8.40
N LEU A 29 -1.39 -7.38 -8.81
CA LEU A 29 -1.72 -7.16 -10.22
C LEU A 29 -0.46 -7.01 -11.04
N ALA A 30 -0.46 -7.59 -12.24
CA ALA A 30 0.74 -7.71 -13.07
C ALA A 30 1.38 -6.37 -13.48
N TYR A 31 0.66 -5.25 -13.40
CA TYR A 31 1.20 -3.91 -13.67
C TYR A 31 1.74 -3.21 -12.41
N SER A 32 1.44 -3.72 -11.21
CA SER A 32 1.89 -3.12 -9.96
C SER A 32 3.39 -3.30 -9.83
N SER A 33 4.13 -2.21 -9.79
CA SER A 33 5.57 -2.23 -9.56
C SER A 33 5.92 -2.92 -8.25
N CYS A 34 7.05 -3.62 -8.26
CA CYS A 34 7.57 -4.36 -7.12
C CYS A 34 9.08 -4.20 -7.01
N GLY A 35 9.58 -4.37 -5.78
CA GLY A 35 10.99 -4.38 -5.47
C GLY A 35 11.71 -5.66 -5.93
N PRO A 36 12.99 -5.81 -5.56
CA PRO A 36 13.77 -4.90 -4.72
C PRO A 36 14.31 -3.69 -5.51
N ASN A 37 14.12 -2.50 -4.94
CA ASN A 37 14.72 -1.23 -5.40
C ASN A 37 15.56 -0.55 -4.31
N SER A 38 15.47 -1.04 -3.06
CA SER A 38 16.15 -0.48 -1.90
C SER A 38 16.40 -1.57 -0.85
N THR A 39 17.00 -1.21 0.28
CA THR A 39 17.26 -2.14 1.40
C THR A 39 16.00 -2.47 2.21
N ARG A 40 14.90 -1.74 2.00
CA ARG A 40 13.61 -1.98 2.67
C ARG A 40 12.57 -2.42 1.63
N PRO A 41 11.65 -3.34 1.99
CA PRO A 41 10.56 -3.73 1.09
C PRO A 41 9.78 -2.53 0.57
N LYS A 42 9.61 -2.50 -0.76
CA LYS A 42 8.72 -1.58 -1.47
C LYS A 42 7.93 -2.42 -2.50
N PRO A 43 6.62 -2.15 -2.73
CA PRO A 43 5.80 -1.14 -2.04
C PRO A 43 5.70 -1.42 -0.54
N ASP A 44 5.31 -0.44 0.27
CA ASP A 44 5.15 -0.67 1.73
C ASP A 44 3.88 -1.46 2.00
N PHE A 45 2.82 -1.19 1.24
CA PHE A 45 1.52 -1.83 1.38
C PHE A 45 0.86 -2.06 0.03
N VAL A 46 -0.19 -2.86 0.02
CA VAL A 46 -1.07 -3.03 -1.14
C VAL A 46 -2.52 -2.78 -0.77
N ALA A 47 -3.32 -2.38 -1.75
CA ALA A 47 -4.76 -2.20 -1.60
C ALA A 47 -5.50 -2.82 -2.79
N PRO A 48 -6.75 -3.29 -2.58
CA PRO A 48 -7.53 -3.94 -3.62
C PRO A 48 -7.97 -2.90 -4.66
N VAL A 49 -7.83 -3.25 -5.94
CA VAL A 49 -8.30 -2.46 -7.07
C VAL A 49 -8.90 -3.41 -8.14
N PRO A 50 -9.86 -2.95 -8.96
CA PRO A 50 -10.33 -1.57 -9.05
C PRO A 50 -11.22 -1.14 -7.89
N PHE A 51 -11.05 0.10 -7.43
CA PHE A 51 -11.86 0.71 -6.40
C PHE A 51 -13.24 1.14 -6.98
N PRO A 52 -14.36 0.72 -6.37
CA PRO A 52 -15.69 1.12 -6.82
C PRO A 52 -15.88 2.64 -6.81
N SER A 53 -16.54 3.20 -7.82
CA SER A 53 -16.79 4.64 -7.92
C SER A 53 -18.18 4.90 -8.47
N TYR A 54 -18.92 5.83 -7.84
CA TYR A 54 -20.24 6.27 -8.30
C TYR A 54 -20.18 7.38 -9.35
N ILE A 55 -19.04 8.06 -9.48
CA ILE A 55 -18.86 9.23 -10.35
C ILE A 55 -18.15 8.88 -11.67
N ARG A 56 -17.70 7.63 -11.83
CA ARG A 56 -17.02 7.16 -13.03
C ARG A 56 -17.82 6.05 -13.68
N ALA A 57 -17.84 6.01 -15.01
CA ALA A 57 -18.46 4.93 -15.77
C ALA A 57 -17.79 3.57 -15.55
N GLN A 58 -16.51 3.56 -15.15
CA GLN A 58 -15.74 2.36 -14.84
C GLN A 58 -15.06 2.51 -13.47
N PRO A 59 -14.97 1.42 -12.68
CA PRO A 59 -14.21 1.40 -11.43
C PRO A 59 -12.77 1.93 -11.59
N PHE A 60 -12.25 2.60 -10.56
CA PHE A 60 -10.91 3.20 -10.62
C PHE A 60 -9.84 2.13 -10.40
N SER A 61 -9.06 1.81 -11.43
CA SER A 61 -7.95 0.86 -11.34
C SER A 61 -6.59 1.55 -11.28
N GLY A 62 -5.54 0.74 -11.07
CA GLY A 62 -4.15 1.17 -11.00
C GLY A 62 -3.67 1.36 -9.56
N THR A 63 -2.35 1.44 -9.39
CA THR A 63 -1.76 1.89 -8.11
C THR A 63 -2.21 3.30 -7.74
N SER A 64 -2.62 4.11 -8.73
CA SER A 64 -3.30 5.40 -8.52
C SER A 64 -4.63 5.28 -7.76
N ALA A 65 -5.30 4.14 -7.80
CA ALA A 65 -6.50 3.85 -7.00
C ALA A 65 -6.16 3.25 -5.63
N ALA A 66 -5.00 2.61 -5.50
CA ALA A 66 -4.48 2.11 -4.21
C ALA A 66 -3.90 3.23 -3.33
N ALA A 67 -3.18 4.18 -3.94
CA ALA A 67 -2.57 5.34 -3.27
C ALA A 67 -3.56 6.14 -2.37
N PRO A 68 -4.74 6.58 -2.85
CA PRO A 68 -5.68 7.32 -2.02
C PRO A 68 -6.30 6.46 -0.91
N GLN A 69 -6.39 5.13 -1.05
CA GLN A 69 -6.82 4.26 0.06
C GLN A 69 -5.81 4.30 1.22
N GLY A 70 -4.51 4.20 0.90
CA GLY A 70 -3.42 4.38 1.88
C GLY A 70 -3.46 5.76 2.56
N ALA A 71 -3.58 6.81 1.75
CA ALA A 71 -3.66 8.18 2.25
C ALA A 71 -4.88 8.41 3.15
N ALA A 72 -6.04 7.86 2.80
CA ALA A 72 -7.26 7.97 3.60
C ALA A 72 -7.12 7.32 4.97
N LEU A 73 -6.53 6.12 5.06
CA LEU A 73 -6.30 5.47 6.35
C LEU A 73 -5.28 6.22 7.20
N ALA A 74 -4.20 6.73 6.59
CA ALA A 74 -3.23 7.58 7.28
C ALA A 74 -3.90 8.85 7.84
N ALA A 75 -4.71 9.53 7.03
CA ALA A 75 -5.43 10.73 7.44
C ALA A 75 -6.46 10.44 8.55
N LEU A 76 -7.16 9.30 8.49
CA LEU A 76 -8.12 8.89 9.51
C LEU A 76 -7.45 8.64 10.87
N TRP A 77 -6.27 8.02 10.88
CA TRP A 77 -5.52 7.84 12.12
C TRP A 77 -4.91 9.13 12.63
N TRP A 78 -4.43 9.98 11.72
CA TRP A 78 -3.89 11.27 12.11
C TRP A 78 -4.97 12.20 12.68
N SER A 79 -6.20 12.17 12.15
CA SER A 79 -7.31 12.96 12.70
C SER A 79 -7.70 12.50 14.12
N ARG A 80 -7.60 11.19 14.41
CA ARG A 80 -7.83 10.65 15.74
C ARG A 80 -6.69 10.97 16.72
N TYR A 81 -5.45 10.97 16.23
CA TYR A 81 -4.26 11.22 17.03
C TYR A 81 -3.43 12.37 16.41
N PRO A 82 -3.86 13.63 16.56
CA PRO A 82 -3.26 14.77 15.84
C PRO A 82 -1.80 15.04 16.23
N THR A 83 -1.34 14.54 17.38
CA THR A 83 0.06 14.65 17.84
C THR A 83 0.96 13.54 17.31
N TRP A 84 0.43 12.57 16.57
CA TRP A 84 1.23 11.49 15.99
C TRP A 84 2.10 11.99 14.84
N THR A 85 3.33 11.46 14.77
CA THR A 85 4.26 11.71 13.67
C THR A 85 3.96 10.78 12.50
N ALA A 86 4.52 11.07 11.32
CA ALA A 86 4.48 10.15 10.18
C ALA A 86 5.00 8.75 10.52
N ALA A 87 6.01 8.65 11.39
CA ALA A 87 6.54 7.36 11.86
C ALA A 87 5.53 6.58 12.72
N HIS A 88 4.78 7.25 13.60
CA HIS A 88 3.70 6.61 14.36
C HIS A 88 2.60 6.08 13.44
N ILE A 89 2.19 6.88 12.45
CA ILE A 89 1.18 6.49 11.46
C ILE A 89 1.68 5.31 10.61
N HIS A 90 2.90 5.36 10.11
CA HIS A 90 3.49 4.26 9.36
C HIS A 90 3.53 2.97 10.20
N ASN A 91 3.91 3.07 11.48
CA ASN A 91 3.99 1.92 12.37
C ASN A 91 2.61 1.30 12.65
N VAL A 92 1.55 2.11 12.84
CA VAL A 92 0.21 1.55 13.06
C VAL A 92 -0.31 0.85 11.80
N LEU A 93 -0.08 1.42 10.61
CA LEU A 93 -0.45 0.78 9.35
C LEU A 93 0.33 -0.52 9.12
N ARG A 94 1.63 -0.50 9.41
CA ARG A 94 2.51 -1.69 9.33
C ARG A 94 2.02 -2.82 10.23
N THR A 95 1.72 -2.51 11.48
CA THR A 95 1.34 -3.53 12.48
C THR A 95 -0.10 -4.01 12.32
N SER A 96 -0.94 -3.28 11.58
CA SER A 96 -2.31 -3.70 11.26
C SER A 96 -2.46 -4.41 9.92
N ALA A 97 -1.48 -4.28 9.02
CA ALA A 97 -1.54 -4.86 7.68
C ALA A 97 -1.70 -6.39 7.73
N HIS A 98 -2.48 -6.92 6.80
CA HIS A 98 -2.68 -8.36 6.64
C HIS A 98 -1.67 -8.91 5.64
N HIS A 99 -0.77 -9.78 6.10
CA HIS A 99 0.25 -10.40 5.26
C HIS A 99 -0.38 -11.36 4.23
N LEU A 100 0.02 -11.25 2.96
CA LEU A 100 -0.65 -11.91 1.82
C LEU A 100 0.16 -13.03 1.17
N GLY A 101 1.41 -13.27 1.57
CA GLY A 101 2.29 -14.24 0.89
C GLY A 101 3.15 -15.07 1.85
N PRO A 102 3.98 -15.96 1.32
CA PRO A 102 5.09 -16.56 2.07
C PRO A 102 6.15 -15.52 2.43
N ILE A 103 7.00 -15.85 3.40
CA ILE A 103 8.20 -15.07 3.72
C ILE A 103 9.06 -14.90 2.46
N GLY A 104 9.42 -13.67 2.11
CA GLY A 104 10.14 -13.31 0.87
C GLY A 104 9.30 -12.55 -0.17
N ASP A 105 7.97 -12.59 -0.07
CA ASP A 105 7.05 -11.81 -0.93
C ASP A 105 6.90 -10.34 -0.50
N GLU A 106 7.66 -9.90 0.52
CA GLU A 106 7.63 -8.50 0.96
C GLU A 106 8.06 -7.55 -0.16
N TRP A 107 8.88 -8.01 -1.11
CA TRP A 107 9.25 -7.23 -2.29
C TRP A 107 8.10 -7.04 -3.28
N GLU A 108 7.06 -7.87 -3.21
CA GLU A 108 5.88 -7.76 -4.07
C GLU A 108 4.75 -6.99 -3.39
N THR A 109 4.44 -7.33 -2.13
CA THR A 109 3.28 -6.80 -1.41
C THR A 109 3.62 -5.94 -0.19
N GLY A 110 4.90 -5.75 0.12
CA GLY A 110 5.33 -5.02 1.29
C GLY A 110 4.97 -5.73 2.60
N TYR A 111 4.49 -4.95 3.55
CA TYR A 111 3.92 -5.45 4.81
C TYR A 111 2.55 -6.12 4.61
N GLY A 112 1.96 -6.01 3.42
CA GLY A 112 0.74 -6.70 3.03
C GLY A 112 -0.44 -5.78 2.74
N LEU A 113 -1.64 -6.36 2.77
CA LEU A 113 -2.89 -5.67 2.54
C LEU A 113 -3.13 -4.63 3.61
N LEU A 114 -3.41 -3.40 3.19
CA LEU A 114 -3.80 -2.33 4.09
C LEU A 114 -5.14 -2.67 4.76
N VAL A 115 -5.17 -2.67 6.09
CA VAL A 115 -6.38 -2.94 6.88
C VAL A 115 -6.58 -1.79 7.87
N LEU A 116 -7.83 -1.35 8.01
CA LEU A 116 -8.21 -0.35 9.01
C LEU A 116 -7.78 -0.82 10.41
N PRO A 117 -6.81 -0.15 11.05
CA PRO A 117 -6.37 -0.58 12.37
C PRO A 117 -7.51 -0.43 13.39
N ARG A 118 -7.64 -1.40 14.29
CA ARG A 118 -8.64 -1.35 15.36
C ARG A 118 -8.09 -0.53 16.53
N PRO A 119 -8.83 0.47 17.04
CA PRO A 119 -8.41 1.18 18.25
C PRO A 119 -8.35 0.18 19.42
N LYS A 120 -7.30 0.29 20.23
CA LYS A 120 -7.22 -0.36 21.55
C LYS A 120 -7.92 0.50 22.60
#